data_AF-A0A5N8VYC7-F1
#
_entry.id   AF-A0A5N8VYC7-F1
#
_cell.length_a   1.000
_cell.length_b   1.000
_cell.length_c   1.000
_cell.angle_alpha   90.00
_cell.angle_beta   90.00
_cell.angle_gamma   90.00
#
_symmetry.space_group_name_H-M   'P 1'
#
loop_
_entity.id
_entity.type
_entity.pdbx_description
1 polymer ?
#
loop_
_entity_poly.entity_id
_entity_poly.type
_entity_poly.pdbx_seq_one_letter_code
_entity_poly.pdbx_strand_id
1 'polypeptide(L)'
;MTTHETTLRSHADVPTLRGERWRKQLASHLGRKCEVVHDGDTVTLMLAGGSCALTHDDTTLHLAAAGPDENALTEVQQVIAVHLQRFAADEGLRVTWNRA
;
A
#
# COMPACT_ATOMS: atom_id res chain seq x y z
N MET A 1 1.72 23.31 23.60
CA MET A 1 2.66 22.35 22.98
C MET A 1 2.03 21.97 21.65
N THR A 2 2.53 22.51 20.55
CA THR A 2 2.00 22.22 19.22
C THR A 2 2.48 20.82 18.86
N THR A 3 1.57 19.85 18.92
CA THR A 3 1.84 18.47 18.46
C THR A 3 2.21 18.56 16.99
N HIS A 4 3.46 18.25 16.64
CA HIS A 4 3.83 18.10 15.24
C HIS A 4 3.20 16.78 14.76
N GLU A 5 2.04 16.85 14.12
CA GLU A 5 1.47 15.77 13.29
C GLU A 5 2.32 15.61 12.02
N THR A 6 3.56 15.15 12.17
CA THR A 6 4.39 14.83 11.02
C THR A 6 4.02 13.43 10.54
N THR A 7 3.11 13.34 9.57
CA THR A 7 2.85 12.08 8.88
C THR A 7 4.07 11.68 8.06
N LEU A 8 4.66 10.54 8.39
CA LEU A 8 5.72 9.91 7.62
C LEU A 8 5.14 9.20 6.40
N ARG A 9 5.90 9.18 5.30
CA ARG A 9 5.44 8.64 4.03
C ARG A 9 6.53 7.82 3.34
N SER A 10 6.09 6.79 2.64
CA SER A 10 6.94 6.01 1.74
C SER A 10 6.15 5.60 0.50
N HIS A 11 6.86 5.37 -0.59
CA HIS A 11 6.26 4.85 -1.83
C HIS A 11 7.02 3.63 -2.34
N ALA A 12 6.36 2.80 -3.13
CA ALA A 12 6.97 1.72 -3.86
C ALA A 12 6.29 1.56 -5.22
N ASP A 13 7.11 1.42 -6.26
CA ASP A 13 6.67 1.17 -7.62
C ASP A 13 6.98 -0.28 -7.96
N VAL A 14 5.94 -1.06 -8.22
CA VAL A 14 6.06 -2.50 -8.48
C VAL A 14 5.80 -2.75 -9.97
N PRO A 15 6.83 -3.07 -10.78
CA PRO A 15 6.64 -3.35 -12.20
C PRO A 15 5.78 -4.59 -12.39
N THR A 16 4.63 -4.45 -13.06
CA THR A 16 3.69 -5.51 -13.40
C THR A 16 2.67 -5.02 -14.40
N LEU A 17 2.38 -5.83 -15.43
CA LEU A 17 1.28 -5.57 -16.37
C LEU A 17 -0.10 -5.84 -15.78
N ARG A 18 -0.17 -6.22 -14.50
CA ARG A 18 -1.39 -6.66 -13.81
C ARG A 18 -1.70 -5.80 -12.59
N GLY A 19 -1.33 -4.51 -12.64
CA GLY A 19 -1.52 -3.57 -11.53
C GLY A 19 -2.97 -3.51 -11.04
N GLU A 20 -3.94 -3.44 -11.95
CA GLU A 20 -5.36 -3.45 -11.60
C GLU A 20 -5.76 -4.70 -10.81
N ARG A 21 -5.31 -5.88 -11.26
CA ARG A 21 -5.60 -7.16 -10.61
C ARG A 21 -5.08 -7.17 -9.18
N TRP A 22 -3.83 -6.72 -8.99
CA TRP A 22 -3.20 -6.73 -7.68
C TRP A 22 -3.77 -5.68 -6.73
N ARG A 23 -4.13 -4.49 -7.23
CA ARG A 23 -4.89 -3.49 -6.48
C ARG A 23 -6.22 -4.06 -5.97
N LYS A 24 -7.02 -4.68 -6.85
CA LYS A 24 -8.31 -5.31 -6.49
C LYS A 24 -8.14 -6.43 -5.47
N GLN A 25 -7.11 -7.27 -5.64
CA GLN A 25 -6.84 -8.39 -4.74
C GLN A 25 -6.47 -7.91 -3.33
N LEU A 26 -5.59 -6.90 -3.23
CA LEU A 26 -5.25 -6.27 -1.95
C LEU A 26 -6.48 -5.68 -1.27
N ALA A 27 -7.27 -4.90 -2.01
CA ALA A 27 -8.49 -4.28 -1.51
C ALA A 27 -9.50 -5.33 -0.99
N SER A 28 -9.77 -6.37 -1.78
CA SER A 28 -10.71 -7.44 -1.40
C SER A 28 -10.24 -8.24 -0.18
N HIS A 29 -8.94 -8.51 -0.07
CA HIS A 29 -8.41 -9.31 1.03
C HIS A 29 -8.28 -8.51 2.33
N LEU A 30 -7.60 -7.36 2.27
CA LEU A 30 -7.33 -6.54 3.44
C LEU A 30 -8.60 -5.82 3.91
N GLY A 31 -9.52 -5.50 3.01
CA GLY A 31 -10.82 -4.89 3.34
C GLY A 31 -11.73 -5.74 4.23
N ARG A 32 -11.38 -7.00 4.49
CA ARG A 32 -12.04 -7.82 5.51
C ARG A 32 -11.69 -7.40 6.94
N LYS A 33 -10.57 -6.69 7.11
CA LYS A 33 -10.00 -6.27 8.40
C LYS A 33 -9.71 -4.77 8.49
N CYS A 34 -9.77 -4.04 7.37
CA CYS A 34 -9.58 -2.61 7.33
C CYS A 34 -10.70 -1.94 6.51
N GLU A 35 -10.89 -0.64 6.73
CA GLU A 35 -11.71 0.16 5.83
C GLU A 35 -10.99 0.33 4.48
N VAL A 36 -11.78 0.34 3.41
CA VAL A 36 -11.32 0.57 2.04
C VAL A 36 -12.08 1.74 1.47
N VAL A 37 -11.35 2.79 1.11
CA VAL A 37 -11.90 3.99 0.48
C VAL A 37 -11.58 3.94 -1.01
N HIS A 38 -12.61 4.13 -1.84
CA HIS A 38 -12.48 4.19 -3.28
C HIS A 38 -12.66 5.65 -3.74
N ASP A 39 -11.66 6.20 -4.41
CA ASP A 39 -11.69 7.56 -4.97
C ASP A 39 -11.11 7.55 -6.39
N GLY A 40 -12.00 7.48 -7.38
CA GLY A 40 -11.63 7.27 -8.78
C GLY A 40 -10.78 6.00 -8.97
N ASP A 41 -9.58 6.17 -9.51
CA ASP A 41 -8.61 5.10 -9.73
C ASP A 41 -7.77 4.76 -8.49
N THR A 42 -7.89 5.56 -7.43
CA THR A 42 -7.18 5.36 -6.17
C THR A 42 -8.01 4.49 -5.24
N VAL A 43 -7.36 3.48 -4.66
CA VAL A 43 -7.92 2.74 -3.52
C VAL A 43 -7.04 2.90 -2.31
N THR A 44 -7.61 3.40 -1.23
CA THR A 44 -6.91 3.63 0.04
C THR A 44 -7.36 2.60 1.07
N LEU A 45 -6.38 1.91 1.64
CA LEU A 45 -6.57 0.96 2.74
C LEU A 45 -6.24 1.66 4.05
N MET A 46 -7.18 1.71 5.00
CA MET A 46 -7.01 2.31 6.33
C MET A 46 -6.61 1.24 7.34
N LEU A 47 -5.31 0.96 7.43
CA LEU A 47 -4.76 -0.05 8.33
C LEU A 47 -4.65 0.49 9.77
N ALA A 48 -4.52 -0.40 10.75
CA ALA A 48 -4.63 -0.06 12.18
C ALA A 48 -3.72 1.08 12.67
N GLY A 49 -2.57 1.32 12.03
CA GLY A 49 -1.65 2.42 12.34
C GLY A 49 -1.51 3.48 11.25
N GLY A 50 -2.07 3.31 10.07
CA GLY A 50 -1.78 4.19 8.93
C GLY A 50 -2.56 3.81 7.68
N SER A 51 -2.14 4.33 6.54
CA SER A 51 -2.87 4.12 5.28
C SER A 51 -1.95 3.74 4.14
N CYS A 52 -2.45 2.95 3.19
CA CYS A 52 -1.78 2.73 1.92
C CYS A 52 -2.72 3.06 0.77
N ALA A 53 -2.36 4.05 -0.04
CA ALA A 53 -3.03 4.34 -1.30
C ALA A 53 -2.43 3.49 -2.42
N LEU A 54 -3.31 2.93 -3.25
CA LEU A 54 -2.99 2.02 -4.33
C LEU A 54 -3.53 2.62 -5.64
N THR A 55 -2.64 2.88 -6.59
CA THR A 55 -2.98 3.24 -7.97
C THR A 55 -2.19 2.33 -8.92
N HIS A 56 -2.53 2.33 -10.20
CA HIS A 56 -1.72 1.62 -11.19
C HIS A 56 -1.79 2.32 -12.54
N ASP A 57 -0.77 2.08 -13.36
CA ASP A 57 -0.81 2.28 -14.81
C ASP A 57 -0.79 0.91 -15.51
N ASP A 58 -0.51 0.90 -16.82
CA ASP A 58 -0.47 -0.32 -17.64
C ASP A 58 0.73 -1.24 -17.32
N THR A 59 1.74 -0.73 -16.61
CA THR A 59 3.04 -1.37 -16.39
C THR A 59 3.48 -1.41 -14.94
N THR A 60 2.82 -0.68 -14.04
CA THR A 60 3.26 -0.47 -12.66
C THR A 60 2.07 -0.43 -11.72
N LEU A 61 2.19 -1.09 -10.58
CA LEU A 61 1.36 -0.85 -9.39
C LEU A 61 2.10 0.12 -8.47
N HIS A 62 1.49 1.26 -8.20
CA HIS A 62 2.03 2.27 -7.29
C HIS A 62 1.43 2.10 -5.90
N LEU A 63 2.29 2.16 -4.90
CA LEU A 63 1.94 2.02 -3.49
C LEU A 63 2.42 3.27 -2.76
N ALA A 64 1.54 3.94 -2.00
CA ALA A 64 1.89 5.09 -1.17
C ALA A 64 1.43 4.84 0.27
N ALA A 65 2.39 4.49 1.13
CA ALA A 65 2.18 4.25 2.55
C ALA A 65 2.37 5.54 3.36
N ALA A 66 1.54 5.72 4.38
CA ALA A 66 1.61 6.82 5.32
C ALA A 66 1.31 6.35 6.74
N GLY A 67 1.97 6.95 7.73
CA GLY A 67 1.76 6.68 9.15
C GLY A 67 2.20 7.85 10.03
N PRO A 68 1.68 7.98 11.26
CA PRO A 68 2.04 9.05 12.18
C PRO A 68 3.45 8.91 12.77
N ASP A 69 4.03 7.71 12.72
CA ASP A 69 5.37 7.39 13.22
C ASP A 69 6.00 6.22 12.45
N GLU A 70 7.27 5.92 12.75
CA GLU A 70 8.05 4.89 12.06
C GLU A 70 7.46 3.48 12.25
N ASN A 71 6.90 3.19 13.42
CA ASN A 71 6.34 1.87 13.71
C ASN A 71 5.10 1.65 12.86
N ALA A 72 4.18 2.61 12.87
CA ALA A 72 2.98 2.58 12.05
C ALA A 72 3.29 2.50 10.55
N LEU A 73 4.24 3.31 10.05
CA LEU A 73 4.66 3.26 8.66
C LEU A 73 5.25 1.88 8.30
N THR A 74 6.10 1.32 9.17
CA THR A 74 6.70 -0.01 8.97
C THR A 74 5.64 -1.11 8.94
N GLU A 75 4.64 -1.05 9.82
CA GLU A 75 3.54 -2.02 9.83
C GLU A 75 2.74 -1.98 8.52
N VAL A 76 2.38 -0.78 8.05
CA VAL A 76 1.71 -0.60 6.75
C VAL A 76 2.54 -1.21 5.62
N GLN A 77 3.83 -0.86 5.56
CA GLN A 77 4.74 -1.36 4.54
C GLN A 77 4.84 -2.89 4.53
N GLN A 78 4.97 -3.50 5.70
CA GLN A 78 5.07 -4.95 5.87
C GLN A 78 3.78 -5.66 5.46
N VAL A 79 2.62 -5.18 5.92
CA VAL A 79 1.32 -5.78 5.58
C VAL A 79 1.13 -5.77 4.07
N ILE A 80 1.36 -4.64 3.41
CA ILE A 80 1.19 -4.52 1.96
C ILE A 80 2.17 -5.43 1.21
N ALA A 81 3.46 -5.39 1.58
CA ALA A 81 4.49 -6.18 0.92
C ALA A 81 4.24 -7.69 1.03
N VAL A 82 3.95 -8.20 2.24
CA VAL A 82 3.70 -9.63 2.47
C VAL A 82 2.52 -10.14 1.65
N HIS A 83 1.41 -9.39 1.61
CA HIS A 83 0.22 -9.85 0.89
C HIS A 83 0.43 -9.77 -0.62
N LEU A 84 1.02 -8.68 -1.13
CA LEU A 84 1.28 -8.55 -2.56
C LEU A 84 2.24 -9.66 -3.05
N GLN A 85 3.35 -9.88 -2.35
CA GLN A 85 4.33 -10.91 -2.71
C GLN A 85 3.76 -12.33 -2.62
N ARG A 86 2.86 -12.59 -1.67
CA ARG A 86 2.15 -13.88 -1.59
C ARG A 86 1.17 -14.06 -2.74
N PHE A 87 0.41 -13.02 -3.11
CA PHE A 87 -0.55 -13.12 -4.22
C PHE A 87 0.14 -13.26 -5.56
N ALA A 88 1.25 -12.56 -5.75
CA ALA A 88 2.02 -12.53 -6.97
C ALA A 88 3.27 -13.42 -6.91
N ALA A 89 3.23 -14.51 -6.12
CA ALA A 89 4.35 -15.42 -5.94
C ALA A 89 4.85 -15.99 -7.28
N ASP A 90 3.92 -16.33 -8.18
CA ASP A 90 4.23 -16.85 -9.52
C ASP A 90 4.90 -15.81 -10.44
N GLU A 91 4.66 -14.51 -10.21
CA GLU A 91 5.29 -13.41 -10.95
C GLU A 91 6.61 -12.96 -10.31
N GLY A 92 6.91 -13.43 -9.09
CA GLY A 92 8.12 -13.06 -8.38
C GLY A 92 8.18 -11.58 -7.98
N LEU A 93 7.04 -10.89 -7.88
CA LEU A 93 7.01 -9.46 -7.55
C LEU A 93 7.73 -9.17 -6.23
N ARG A 94 8.34 -8.00 -6.14
CA ARG A 94 9.02 -7.48 -4.96
C ARG A 94 8.57 -6.05 -4.71
N VAL A 95 8.54 -5.68 -3.43
CA VAL A 95 8.16 -4.34 -3.00
C VAL A 95 9.39 -3.73 -2.35
N THR A 96 9.87 -2.63 -2.91
CA THR A 96 11.00 -1.87 -2.39
C THR A 96 10.49 -0.50 -2.02
N TRP A 97 10.43 -0.22 -0.72
CA TRP A 97 9.94 1.05 -0.20
C TRP A 97 11.03 2.10 -0.24
N ASN A 98 10.69 3.28 -0.76
CA ASN A 98 11.50 4.48 -0.72
C ASN A 98 10.85 5.48 0.23
N ARG A 99 11.66 6.12 1.08
CA ARG A 99 11.18 7.21 1.93
C ARG A 99 10.81 8.41 1.05
N ALA A 100 9.65 9.01 1.32
CA ALA A 100 9.21 10.25 0.68
C ALA A 100 9.60 11.47 1.52
#